data_AF-A0A7V9BT84-F1
#
_entry.id   AF-A0A7V9BT84-F1
#
_cell.length_a   1.000
_cell.length_b   1.000
_cell.length_c   1.000
_cell.angle_alpha   90.00
_cell.angle_beta   90.00
_cell.angle_gamma   90.00
#
_symmetry.space_group_name_H-M   'P 1'
#
loop_
_entity.id
_entity.type
_entity.pdbx_description
1 polymer ?
#
loop_
_entity_poly.entity_id
_entity_poly.type
_entity_poly.pdbx_seq_one_letter_code
_entity_poly.pdbx_strand_id
1 'polypeptide(L)' 'DRVAQVHLAGHTTLPSGFRIDTHDQPVPDRVWSLYAELTRRAGPISTLVEWDDRIPTWERLSEEAATARRIRDAAAR' A
#
# COMPACT_ATOMS: atom_id res chain seq x y z
N ASP A 1 8.34 12.73 12.13
CA ASP A 1 9.82 12.93 12.24
C ASP A 1 10.60 11.64 12.01
N ARG A 2 10.25 10.51 12.64
CA ARG A 2 11.02 9.24 12.51
C ARG A 2 10.62 8.33 11.35
N VAL A 3 9.39 8.46 10.83
CA VAL A 3 8.93 7.67 9.67
C VAL A 3 9.23 8.48 8.42
N ALA A 4 10.15 7.99 7.59
CA ALA A 4 10.59 8.66 6.37
C ALA A 4 9.90 8.10 5.11
N GLN A 5 9.45 6.85 5.17
CA GLN A 5 8.83 6.15 4.03
C GLN A 5 7.82 5.13 4.53
N VAL A 6 6.80 4.88 3.71
CA VAL A 6 5.81 3.81 3.88
C VAL A 6 5.87 2.88 2.69
N HIS A 7 5.85 1.58 2.95
CA HIS A 7 5.72 0.54 1.95
C HIS A 7 4.35 -0.11 2.07
N LEU A 8 3.71 -0.33 0.92
CA LEU A 8 2.38 -0.94 0.83
C LEU A 8 2.48 -2.16 -0.07
N ALA A 9 2.07 -3.32 0.44
CA ALA A 9 2.12 -4.58 -0.28
C ALA A 9 0.86 -5.41 -0.02
N GLY A 10 0.55 -6.31 -0.95
CA GLY A 10 -0.38 -7.40 -0.69
C GLY A 10 0.30 -8.59 -0.02
N HIS A 11 -0.52 -9.46 0.55
CA HIS A 11 -0.07 -10.65 1.28
C HIS A 11 -0.90 -11.86 0.89
N THR A 12 -0.32 -13.04 1.01
CA THR A 12 -1.04 -14.30 0.88
C THR A 12 -1.74 -14.64 2.19
N THR A 13 -3.02 -15.02 2.12
CA THR A 13 -3.77 -15.57 3.27
C THR A 13 -3.87 -17.08 3.14
N LEU A 14 -3.36 -17.80 4.15
CA LEU A 14 -3.48 -19.25 4.23
C LEU A 14 -4.89 -19.67 4.68
N PRO A 15 -5.33 -20.91 4.39
CA PRO A 15 -6.62 -21.42 4.87
C PRO A 15 -6.80 -21.36 6.40
N SER A 16 -5.70 -21.40 7.15
CA SER A 16 -5.68 -21.23 8.61
C SER A 16 -5.96 -19.80 9.09
N GLY A 17 -6.00 -18.83 8.18
CA GLY A 17 -6.14 -17.40 8.48
C GLY A 17 -4.83 -16.66 8.74
N PHE A 18 -3.69 -17.36 8.71
CA PHE A 18 -2.38 -16.72 8.76
C PHE A 18 -2.12 -15.91 7.49
N ARG A 19 -1.39 -14.80 7.66
CA ARG A 19 -0.99 -13.90 6.58
C ARG A 19 0.52 -13.97 6.42
N ILE A 20 0.97 -14.23 5.20
CA ILE A 20 2.38 -14.24 4.82
C ILE A 20 2.61 -13.01 3.96
N ASP A 21 3.59 -12.20 4.35
CA ASP A 21 3.97 -10.96 3.66
C ASP A 21 4.73 -11.29 2.37
N THR A 22 3.99 -11.68 1.33
CA THR A 22 4.55 -12.23 0.08
C THR A 22 4.79 -11.21 -1.01
N HIS A 23 4.14 -10.03 -0.95
CA HIS A 23 4.31 -8.94 -1.93
C HIS A 23 4.01 -9.37 -3.37
N ASP A 24 3.08 -10.31 -3.52
CA ASP A 24 2.73 -10.93 -4.81
C ASP A 24 1.22 -10.87 -5.08
N GLN A 25 0.50 -10.06 -4.30
CA GLN A 25 -0.94 -9.84 -4.39
C GLN A 25 -1.25 -8.35 -4.40
N PRO A 26 -2.43 -7.94 -4.90
CA PRO A 26 -2.91 -6.57 -4.77
C PRO A 26 -2.96 -6.12 -3.31
N VAL A 27 -2.70 -4.84 -3.08
CA VAL A 27 -2.82 -4.24 -1.75
C VAL A 27 -4.30 -4.27 -1.33
N PRO A 28 -4.67 -4.91 -0.20
CA PRO A 28 -6.07 -5.06 0.18
C PRO A 28 -6.65 -3.76 0.76
N ASP A 29 -7.97 -3.58 0.63
CA ASP A 29 -8.71 -2.40 1.09
C ASP A 29 -8.45 -2.00 2.55
N ARG A 30 -8.21 -2.99 3.40
CA ARG A 30 -7.88 -2.75 4.81
C ARG A 30 -6.54 -2.04 4.96
N VAL A 31 -5.53 -2.40 4.16
CA VAL A 31 -4.22 -1.75 4.15
C VAL A 31 -4.35 -0.32 3.60
N TRP A 32 -5.13 -0.12 2.54
CA TRP A 32 -5.44 1.25 2.05
C TRP A 32 -6.10 2.12 3.11
N SER A 33 -7.02 1.56 3.89
CA SER A 33 -7.71 2.26 4.99
C SER A 33 -6.73 2.65 6.11
N LEU A 34 -5.79 1.76 6.47
CA LEU A 34 -4.74 2.04 7.44
C LEU A 34 -3.78 3.12 6.93
N TYR A 35 -3.40 3.05 5.65
CA TYR A 35 -2.55 4.05 5.02
C TYR A 35 -3.22 5.44 5.02
N ALA A 36 -4.52 5.52 4.72
CA ALA A 36 -5.27 6.78 4.80
C ALA A 36 -5.32 7.35 6.23
N GLU A 37 -5.46 6.51 7.25
CA GLU A 37 -5.39 6.95 8.65
C GLU A 37 -3.98 7.44 9.04
N LEU A 38 -2.95 6.73 8.58
CA LEU A 38 -1.57 7.13 8.81
C LEU A 38 -1.28 8.50 8.18
N THR A 39 -1.63 8.70 6.90
CA THR A 39 -1.37 9.96 6.19
C THR A 39 -2.15 11.12 6.80
N ARG A 40 -3.39 10.91 7.26
CA ARG A 40 -4.14 11.94 8.01
C ARG A 40 -3.41 12.43 9.26
N ARG A 41 -2.70 11.55 9.96
CA ARG A 41 -2.02 11.88 11.23
C ARG A 41 -0.61 12.38 11.05
N ALA A 42 0.11 11.82 10.07
CA ALA A 42 1.52 12.10 9.84
C ALA A 42 1.75 13.14 8.72
N GLY A 43 0.71 13.51 7.99
CA GLY A 43 0.81 14.26 6.74
C GLY A 43 1.21 13.38 5.55
N PRO A 44 1.38 13.98 4.35
CA PRO A 44 1.85 13.26 3.18
C PRO A 44 3.27 12.69 3.41
N ILE A 45 3.45 11.40 3.16
CA ILE A 45 4.73 10.69 3.34
C ILE A 45 5.17 9.98 2.06
N SER A 46 6.48 9.89 1.83
CA SER A 46 7.04 9.11 0.72
C SER A 46 6.52 7.68 0.79
N THR A 47 6.00 7.17 -0.33
CA THR A 47 5.30 5.88 -0.34
C THR A 47 5.66 5.08 -1.58
N LEU A 48 5.95 3.80 -1.37
CA LEU A 48 6.20 2.79 -2.39
C LEU A 48 5.10 1.72 -2.32
N VAL A 49 4.59 1.30 -3.47
CA VAL A 49 3.77 0.09 -3.59
C VAL A 49 4.71 -1.02 -4.05
N GLU A 50 4.85 -2.07 -3.26
CA GLU A 50 5.82 -3.14 -3.46
C GLU A 50 5.19 -4.37 -4.12
N TRP A 51 5.93 -4.93 -5.07
CA TRP A 51 5.62 -6.13 -5.81
C TRP A 51 6.93 -6.88 -6.10
N ASP A 52 7.13 -8.03 -5.45
CA ASP A 52 8.38 -8.79 -5.52
C ASP A 52 8.26 -10.04 -6.41
N ASP A 53 7.06 -10.57 -6.56
CA ASP A 53 6.75 -11.74 -7.38
C ASP A 53 5.37 -11.60 -8.03
N ARG A 54 5.05 -12.48 -8.99
CA ARG A 54 3.77 -12.51 -9.74
C ARG A 54 3.36 -11.13 -10.25
N ILE A 55 4.35 -10.40 -10.74
CA ILE A 55 4.22 -8.99 -11.13
C ILE A 55 3.07 -8.86 -12.15
N PRO A 56 2.03 -8.05 -11.85
CA PRO A 56 0.86 -7.92 -12.70
C PRO A 56 1.17 -7.02 -13.90
N THR A 57 0.15 -6.70 -14.69
CA THR A 57 0.32 -5.78 -15.80
C THR A 57 0.69 -4.38 -15.31
N TRP A 58 1.33 -3.61 -16.19
CA TRP A 58 1.70 -2.22 -15.90
C TRP A 58 0.48 -1.38 -15.49
N GLU A 59 -0.67 -1.60 -16.12
CA GLU A 59 -1.92 -0.89 -15.80
C GLU A 59 -2.29 -1.10 -14.33
N ARG A 60 -2.20 -2.33 -13.83
CA ARG A 60 -2.50 -2.64 -12.43
C ARG A 60 -1.50 -1.97 -11.48
N LEU A 61 -0.21 -2.04 -11.79
CA LEU A 61 0.84 -1.37 -11.00
C LEU A 61 0.60 0.14 -10.93
N SER A 62 0.29 0.75 -12.08
CA SER A 62 -0.02 2.17 -12.23
C SER A 62 -1.25 2.58 -11.41
N GLU A 63 -2.32 1.77 -11.44
CA GLU A 63 -3.54 2.02 -10.67
C GLU A 63 -3.30 2.03 -9.15
N GLU A 64 -2.48 1.10 -8.63
CA GLU A 64 -2.14 1.07 -7.21
C GLU A 64 -1.26 2.25 -6.81
N ALA A 65 -0.26 2.58 -7.62
CA ALA A 65 0.57 3.76 -7.41
C ALA A 65 -0.26 5.05 -7.44
N ALA A 66 -1.22 5.16 -8.36
CA ALA A 66 -2.16 6.27 -8.43
C ALA A 66 -3.09 6.32 -7.20
N THR A 67 -3.49 5.16 -6.68
CA THR A 67 -4.28 5.06 -5.45
C THR A 67 -3.51 5.55 -4.23
N ALA A 68 -2.27 5.10 -4.05
CA ALA A 68 -1.39 5.58 -3.00
C ALA A 68 -1.19 7.10 -3.08
N ARG A 69 -0.95 7.63 -4.28
CA ARG A 69 -0.80 9.07 -4.53
C ARG A 69 -2.05 9.86 -4.14
N ARG A 70 -3.23 9.43 -4.57
CA ARG A 70 -4.51 10.08 -4.24
C ARG A 70 -4.77 10.11 -2.73
N ILE A 71 -4.52 9.01 -2.03
CA ILE A 71 -4.71 8.95 -0.56
C ILE A 71 -3.71 9.86 0.15
N ARG A 72 -2.44 9.85 -0.28
CA ARG A 72 -1.39 10.71 0.27
C ARG A 72 -1.72 12.19 0.11
N ASP A 73 -2.10 12.58 -1.11
CA ASP A 73 -2.29 13.99 -1.47
C ASP A 73 -3.61 14.54 -0.88
N ALA A 74 -4.59 13.68 -0.59
CA ALA A 74 -5.80 14.06 0.13
C ALA A 74 -5.52 14.47 1.60
N ALA A 75 -4.46 13.96 2.22
CA ALA A 75 -4.06 14.32 3.57
C ALA A 75 -3.22 15.61 3.67
N ALA A 76 -2.80 16.16 2.52
CA ALA A 76 -2.07 17.43 2.44
C ALA A 76 -3.01 18.65 2.32
N ARG A 77 -4.32 18.42 2.19
CA ARG A 77 -5.38 19.43 2.09
C ARG A 77 -6.11 19.53 3.43
#